data_AF-X6Q2F0-F1
#
_entry.id   AF-X6Q2F0-F1
#
_cell.length_a   1.000
_cell.length_b   1.000
_cell.length_c   1.000
_cell.angle_alpha   90.00
_cell.angle_beta   90.00
_cell.angle_gamma   90.00
#
_symmetry.space_group_name_H-M   'P 1'
#
loop_
_entity.id
_entity.type
_entity.pdbx_description
1 polymer ?
#
loop_
_entity_poly.entity_id
_entity_poly.type
_entity_poly.pdbx_seq_one_letter_code
_entity_poly.pdbx_strand_id
1 'polypeptide(L)'
;MEKENHIDRALAFMENLEKLGAQLQKADEQQKLMLQQMLTKSQNNETNTDEYRELEQRSKDLQAMINKWRPIYEERLKMVKEAQKAAKK
;
A
#
# COMPACT_ATOMS: atom_id res chain seq x y z
N MET A 1 -11.16 34.60 -10.13
CA MET A 1 -11.61 33.19 -10.19
C MET A 1 -10.45 32.24 -9.88
N GLU A 2 -9.87 32.33 -8.68
CA GLU A 2 -8.69 31.52 -8.31
C GLU A 2 -8.89 30.66 -7.06
N LYS A 3 -9.95 30.91 -6.27
CA LYS A 3 -10.21 30.18 -5.02
C LYS A 3 -10.79 28.78 -5.22
N GLU A 4 -11.51 28.53 -6.31
CA GLU A 4 -12.11 27.22 -6.60
C GLU A 4 -11.04 26.13 -6.84
N ASN A 5 -9.99 26.46 -7.62
CA ASN A 5 -8.94 25.51 -7.98
C ASN A 5 -8.14 24.90 -6.82
N HIS A 6 -8.03 25.60 -5.67
CA HIS A 6 -7.24 25.10 -4.53
C HIS A 6 -8.00 24.08 -3.68
N ILE A 7 -9.33 24.22 -3.58
CA ILE A 7 -10.18 23.29 -2.82
C ILE A 7 -10.33 21.98 -3.60
N ASP A 8 -10.54 22.05 -4.91
CA ASP A 8 -10.60 20.87 -5.78
C ASP A 8 -9.29 20.08 -5.77
N ARG A 9 -8.13 20.76 -5.75
CA ARG A 9 -6.82 20.12 -5.63
C ARG A 9 -6.60 19.46 -4.28
N ALA A 10 -7.07 20.07 -3.18
CA ALA A 10 -6.97 19.48 -1.85
C ALA A 10 -7.85 18.22 -1.71
N LEU A 11 -9.06 18.26 -2.27
CA LEU A 11 -9.96 17.10 -2.35
C LEU A 11 -9.36 15.97 -3.17
N ALA A 12 -8.88 16.27 -4.38
CA ALA A 12 -8.21 15.27 -5.23
C ALA A 12 -6.95 14.68 -4.56
N PHE A 13 -6.23 15.47 -3.77
CA PHE A 13 -5.08 14.99 -3.00
C PHE A 13 -5.50 14.01 -1.89
N MET A 14 -6.56 14.34 -1.12
CA MET A 14 -7.08 13.44 -0.09
C MET A 14 -7.61 12.14 -0.68
N GLU A 15 -8.36 12.21 -1.78
CA GLU A 15 -8.90 11.01 -2.44
C GLU A 15 -7.78 10.11 -2.98
N ASN A 16 -6.74 10.70 -3.59
CA ASN A 16 -5.58 9.94 -4.05
C ASN A 16 -4.80 9.31 -2.89
N LEU A 17 -4.73 9.99 -1.74
CA LEU A 17 -4.08 9.46 -0.55
C LEU A 17 -4.86 8.26 0.02
N GLU A 18 -6.18 8.37 0.13
CA GLU A 18 -7.05 7.27 0.57
C GLU A 18 -6.96 6.07 -0.38
N LYS A 19 -7.00 6.31 -1.70
CA LYS A 19 -6.81 5.26 -2.72
C LYS A 19 -5.46 4.58 -2.58
N LEU A 20 -4.38 5.34 -2.38
CA LEU A 20 -3.04 4.78 -2.17
C LEU A 20 -2.97 3.93 -0.89
N GLY A 21 -3.56 4.41 0.21
CA GLY A 21 -3.64 3.66 1.46
C GLY A 21 -4.41 2.35 1.31
N ALA A 22 -5.56 2.37 0.62
CA ALA A 22 -6.35 1.19 0.35
C ALA A 22 -5.63 0.18 -0.57
N GLN A 23 -4.89 0.66 -1.58
CA GLN A 23 -4.06 -0.19 -2.44
C GLN A 23 -2.92 -0.84 -1.67
N LEU A 24 -2.24 -0.07 -0.80
CA LEU A 24 -1.18 -0.57 0.07
C LEU A 24 -1.69 -1.64 1.02
N GLN A 25 -2.84 -1.41 1.65
CA GLN A 25 -3.45 -2.39 2.55
C GLN A 25 -3.83 -3.68 1.79
N LYS A 26 -4.46 -3.56 0.61
CA LYS A 26 -4.78 -4.73 -0.22
C LYS A 26 -3.54 -5.51 -0.62
N ALA A 27 -2.46 -4.82 -1.00
CA ALA A 27 -1.20 -5.46 -1.35
C ALA A 27 -0.60 -6.21 -0.14
N ASP A 28 -0.65 -5.63 1.06
CA ASP A 28 -0.16 -6.23 2.31
C ASP A 28 -0.97 -7.48 2.68
N GLU A 29 -2.31 -7.41 2.57
CA GLU A 29 -3.20 -8.56 2.78
C GLU A 29 -2.97 -9.67 1.76
N GLN A 30 -2.83 -9.33 0.48
CA GLN A 30 -2.53 -10.30 -0.58
C GLN A 30 -1.17 -10.97 -0.35
N GLN A 31 -0.14 -10.20 0.01
CA GLN A 31 1.17 -10.74 0.31
C GLN A 31 1.11 -11.71 1.49
N LYS A 32 0.38 -11.36 2.55
CA LYS A 32 0.18 -12.23 3.71
C LYS A 32 -0.50 -13.55 3.35
N LEU A 33 -1.53 -13.51 2.50
CA LEU A 33 -2.20 -14.72 2.01
C LEU A 33 -1.26 -15.60 1.19
N MET A 34 -0.44 -15.01 0.30
CA MET A 34 0.56 -15.76 -0.48
C MET A 34 1.60 -16.40 0.44
N LEU A 35 2.11 -15.68 1.45
CA LEU A 35 3.05 -16.22 2.43
C LEU A 35 2.43 -17.36 3.25
N GLN A 36 1.15 -17.28 3.61
CA GLN A 36 0.44 -18.38 4.26
C GLN A 36 0.34 -19.62 3.36
N GLN A 37 0.00 -19.44 2.07
CA GLN A 37 -0.03 -20.55 1.12
C GLN A 37 1.36 -21.18 0.93
N MET A 38 2.41 -20.36 0.85
CA MET A 38 3.79 -20.83 0.81
C MET A 38 4.16 -21.60 2.07
N LEU A 39 3.74 -21.14 3.25
CA LEU A 39 4.00 -21.84 4.52
C LEU A 39 3.35 -23.23 4.51
N THR A 40 2.09 -23.33 4.09
CA THR A 40 1.38 -24.62 3.96
C THR A 40 2.10 -25.55 2.98
N LYS A 41 2.49 -25.06 1.81
CA LYS A 41 3.26 -25.85 0.83
C LYS A 41 4.61 -26.28 1.38
N SER A 42 5.29 -25.41 2.13
CA SER A 42 6.54 -25.75 2.79
C SER A 42 6.37 -26.85 3.82
N GLN A 43 5.28 -26.86 4.58
CA GLN A 43 4.95 -27.94 5.52
C GLN A 43 4.69 -29.28 4.80
N ASN A 44 4.18 -29.23 3.57
CA ASN A 44 3.95 -30.40 2.73
C ASN A 44 5.18 -30.82 1.90
N ASN A 45 6.34 -30.18 2.07
CA ASN A 45 7.55 -30.37 1.24
C ASN A 45 7.36 -30.03 -0.25
N GLU A 46 6.38 -29.21 -0.60
CA GLU A 46 6.07 -28.79 -1.98
C GLU A 46 6.82 -27.52 -2.40
N THR A 47 8.01 -27.26 -1.85
CA THR A 47 8.78 -26.03 -2.09
C THR A 47 9.50 -25.99 -3.43
N ASN A 48 9.69 -27.14 -4.07
CA ASN A 48 10.40 -27.23 -5.35
C ASN A 48 9.46 -27.25 -6.56
N THR A 49 8.20 -26.86 -6.35
CA THR A 49 7.18 -26.76 -7.40
C THR A 49 7.25 -25.39 -8.07
N ASP A 50 6.85 -25.33 -9.34
CA ASP A 50 6.73 -24.05 -10.06
C ASP A 50 5.74 -23.11 -9.38
N GLU A 51 4.65 -23.67 -8.82
CA GLU A 51 3.65 -22.92 -8.07
C GLU A 51 4.25 -22.22 -6.84
N TYR A 52 5.13 -22.88 -6.09
CA TYR A 52 5.83 -22.25 -4.96
C TYR A 52 6.73 -21.10 -5.41
N ARG A 53 7.45 -21.28 -6.53
CA ARG A 53 8.33 -20.24 -7.09
C ARG A 53 7.53 -19.04 -7.61
N GLU A 54 6.38 -19.28 -8.24
CA GLU A 54 5.47 -18.22 -8.65
C GLU A 54 4.90 -17.44 -7.46
N LEU A 55 4.47 -18.15 -6.40
CA LEU A 55 4.00 -17.51 -5.16
C LEU A 55 5.10 -16.68 -4.51
N GLU A 56 6.33 -17.20 -4.48
CA GLU A 56 7.49 -16.47 -3.96
C GLU A 56 7.75 -15.18 -4.75
N GLN A 57 7.78 -15.27 -6.08
CA GLN A 57 8.03 -14.12 -6.94
C GLN A 57 6.94 -13.06 -6.77
N ARG A 58 5.67 -13.46 -6.81
CA ARG A 58 4.54 -12.54 -6.60
C ARG A 58 4.57 -11.88 -5.23
N SER A 59 4.92 -12.62 -4.19
CA SER A 59 5.08 -12.08 -2.83
C SER A 59 6.19 -11.03 -2.77
N LYS A 60 7.34 -11.29 -3.41
CA LYS A 60 8.46 -10.33 -3.53
C LYS A 60 8.06 -9.08 -4.30
N ASP A 61 7.31 -9.22 -5.39
CA ASP A 61 6.84 -8.08 -6.20
C ASP A 61 5.87 -7.20 -5.41
N LEU A 62 4.93 -7.80 -4.67
CA LEU A 62 4.02 -7.07 -3.77
C LEU A 62 4.79 -6.37 -2.66
N GLN A 63 5.77 -7.03 -2.05
CA GLN A 63 6.63 -6.40 -1.04
C GLN A 63 7.38 -5.20 -1.59
N ALA A 64 7.92 -5.30 -2.82
CA ALA A 64 8.62 -4.20 -3.48
C ALA A 64 7.69 -3.02 -3.74
N MET A 65 6.45 -3.29 -4.18
CA MET A 65 5.41 -2.26 -4.35
C MET A 65 5.11 -1.57 -3.01
N ILE A 66 4.88 -2.34 -1.94
CA ILE A 66 4.60 -1.79 -0.60
C ILE A 66 5.78 -0.94 -0.13
N ASN A 67 7.01 -1.44 -0.23
CA ASN A 67 8.21 -0.73 0.20
C ASN A 67 8.42 0.59 -0.55
N LYS A 68 8.04 0.64 -1.83
CA LYS A 68 8.14 1.86 -2.64
C LYS A 68 7.10 2.91 -2.24
N TRP A 69 5.87 2.48 -1.99
CA TRP A 69 4.73 3.40 -1.83
C TRP A 69 4.40 3.75 -0.37
N ARG A 70 4.72 2.86 0.59
CA ARG A 70 4.53 3.10 2.02
C ARG A 70 5.18 4.41 2.51
N PRO A 71 6.47 4.71 2.22
CA PRO A 71 7.08 5.96 2.69
C PRO A 71 6.40 7.21 2.09
N ILE A 72 5.97 7.14 0.82
CA ILE A 72 5.26 8.24 0.16
C ILE A 72 3.90 8.48 0.80
N TYR A 73 3.18 7.39 1.12
CA TYR A 73 1.90 7.46 1.82
C TYR A 73 2.04 8.05 3.21
N GLU A 74 3.03 7.60 3.99
CA GLU A 74 3.29 8.08 5.35
C GLU A 74 3.68 9.55 5.39
N GLU A 75 4.54 9.99 4.47
CA GLU A 75 4.94 11.39 4.35
C GLU A 75 3.73 12.29 4.03
N ARG A 76 2.91 11.89 3.04
CA ARG A 76 1.69 12.64 2.69
C ARG A 76 0.68 12.65 3.83
N LEU A 77 0.51 11.54 4.54
CA LEU A 77 -0.37 11.45 5.70
C LEU A 77 0.09 12.39 6.83
N LYS A 78 1.41 12.51 7.04
CA LYS A 78 1.98 13.44 8.00
C LYS A 78 1.66 14.89 7.63
N MET A 79 1.85 15.28 6.37
CA MET A 79 1.52 16.62 5.88
C MET A 79 0.03 16.96 6.09
N VAL A 80 -0.88 16.02 5.80
CA VAL A 80 -2.32 16.22 6.03
C VAL A 80 -2.62 16.41 7.52
N LYS A 81 -2.03 15.59 8.39
CA LYS A 81 -2.21 15.73 9.85
C LYS A 81 -1.69 17.08 10.36
N GLU A 82 -0.56 17.56 9.85
CA GLU A 82 0.01 18.86 10.21
C GLU A 82 -0.88 20.02 9.72
N ALA A 83 -1.36 19.97 8.48
CA ALA A 83 -2.31 20.94 7.94
C ALA A 83 -3.62 20.97 8.74
N GLN A 84 -4.17 19.81 9.11
CA GLN A 84 -5.37 19.72 9.96
C GLN A 84 -5.14 20.30 11.36
N LYS A 85 -3.96 20.08 11.95
CA LYS A 85 -3.61 20.68 13.26
C LYS A 85 -3.46 22.20 13.16
N ALA A 86 -2.86 22.70 12.09
CA ALA A 86 -2.72 24.14 11.84
C ALA A 86 -4.07 24.81 11.60
N ALA A 87 -5.00 24.16 10.90
CA ALA A 87 -6.35 24.68 10.66
C ALA A 87 -7.27 24.67 11.89
N LYS A 88 -6.95 23.86 12.92
CA LYS A 88 -7.68 23.81 14.20
C LYS A 88 -7.13 24.79 15.26
N LYS A 89 -6.03 25.49 14.95
CA LYS A 89 -5.38 26.46 15.83
C LYS A 89 -5.81 27.88 15.45
#